data_AF-A0A1L9MQM5-F1
#
_entry.id   AF-A0A1L9MQM5-F1
#
_cell.length_a   1.000
_cell.length_b   1.000
_cell.length_c   1.000
_cell.angle_alpha   90.00
_cell.angle_beta   90.00
_cell.angle_gamma   90.00
#
_symmetry.space_group_name_H-M   'P 1'
#
loop_
_entity.id
_entity.type
_entity.pdbx_description
1 polymer ?
#
loop_
_entity_poly.entity_id
_entity_poly.type
_entity_poly.pdbx_seq_one_letter_code
_entity_poly.pdbx_strand_id
1 'polypeptide(L)'
;MWLYHLLLIVLLERLVSGTTCYFPEGNVAEDYTPCSDNGVSFCCNKNSICLSNGLCTSMHQPYVLGRGACTSQSWNDTSVCDDVCHGST
;
A
#
# COMPACT_ATOMS: atom_id res chain seq x y z
N MET A 1 33.42 23.95 -4.16
CA MET A 1 32.56 23.63 -5.32
C MET A 1 32.23 22.13 -5.39
N TRP A 2 33.21 21.22 -5.39
CA TRP A 2 32.95 19.76 -5.54
C TRP A 2 32.30 19.08 -4.32
N LEU A 3 32.59 19.57 -3.10
CA LEU A 3 31.99 19.07 -1.86
C LEU A 3 30.48 19.34 -1.75
N TYR A 4 29.96 20.36 -2.42
CA TYR A 4 28.53 20.70 -2.39
C TYR A 4 27.72 19.76 -3.30
N HIS A 5 28.31 19.30 -4.41
CA HIS A 5 27.72 18.26 -5.25
C HIS A 5 27.64 16.91 -4.54
N LEU A 6 28.68 16.53 -3.78
CA LEU A 6 28.65 15.31 -2.96
C LEU A 6 27.56 15.37 -1.86
N LEU A 7 27.34 16.54 -1.26
CA LEU A 7 26.27 16.77 -0.27
C LEU A 7 24.86 16.74 -0.87
N LEU A 8 24.68 17.20 -2.12
CA LEU A 8 23.40 17.17 -2.83
C LEU A 8 22.98 15.75 -3.25
N ILE A 9 23.94 14.86 -3.56
CA ILE A 9 23.65 13.49 -4.02
C ILE A 9 23.15 12.61 -2.86
N VAL A 10 23.70 12.77 -1.64
CA VAL A 10 23.28 12.01 -0.46
C VAL A 10 21.86 12.38 0.02
N LEU A 11 21.37 13.58 -0.30
CA LEU A 11 20.02 14.00 0.11
C LEU A 11 18.89 13.41 -0.76
N LEU A 12 19.20 12.88 -1.95
CA LEU A 12 18.20 12.33 -2.88
C LEU A 12 17.83 10.87 -2.60
N GLU A 13 18.51 10.18 -1.68
CA GLU A 13 18.30 8.74 -1.43
C GLU A 13 17.13 8.42 -0.48
N ARG A 14 16.34 9.42 -0.06
CA ARG A 14 15.02 9.13 0.53
C ARG A 14 13.98 8.84 -0.56
N LEU A 15 14.35 7.97 -1.50
CA LEU A 15 13.47 7.44 -2.53
C LEU A 15 12.60 6.39 -1.86
N VAL A 16 11.30 6.70 -1.74
CA VAL A 16 10.16 5.78 -1.62
C VAL A 16 10.58 4.38 -1.14
N SER A 17 10.45 4.15 0.17
CA SER A 17 10.28 2.78 0.65
C SER A 17 8.97 2.30 0.04
N GLY A 18 9.04 1.68 -1.14
CA GLY A 18 7.91 0.97 -1.72
C GLY A 18 7.58 -0.17 -0.78
N THR A 19 6.70 0.10 0.19
CA THR A 19 6.37 -0.88 1.21
C THR A 19 5.66 -2.03 0.54
N THR A 20 6.28 -3.22 0.60
CA THR A 20 5.72 -4.45 0.04
C THR A 20 4.31 -4.66 0.58
N CYS A 21 3.38 -4.97 -0.31
CA CYS A 21 2.01 -5.28 0.04
C CYS A 21 1.82 -6.80 0.08
N TYR A 22 0.94 -7.27 0.94
CA TYR A 22 0.66 -8.68 1.20
C TYR A 22 -0.85 -8.89 1.21
N PHE A 23 -1.36 -10.00 0.68
CA PHE A 23 -2.75 -10.41 0.88
C PHE A 23 -2.95 -11.02 2.28
N PRO A 24 -4.20 -11.23 2.75
CA PRO A 24 -4.47 -11.74 4.10
C PRO A 24 -3.75 -13.05 4.43
N GLU A 25 -3.54 -13.90 3.43
CA GLU A 25 -2.79 -15.16 3.57
C GLU A 25 -1.26 -14.98 3.68
N GLY A 26 -0.75 -13.76 3.58
CA GLY A 26 0.64 -13.38 3.84
C GLY A 26 1.60 -13.47 2.64
N ASN A 27 1.11 -13.90 1.48
CA ASN A 27 1.78 -13.82 0.19
C ASN A 27 1.88 -12.37 -0.31
N VAL A 28 2.92 -12.10 -1.10
CA VAL A 28 3.15 -10.78 -1.70
C VAL A 28 2.07 -10.48 -2.75
N ALA A 29 1.50 -9.27 -2.67
CA ALA A 29 0.56 -8.73 -3.63
C ALA A 29 1.31 -7.92 -4.69
N GLU A 30 1.66 -8.57 -5.80
CA GLU A 30 2.31 -7.91 -6.94
C GLU A 30 1.38 -6.89 -7.60
N ASP A 31 1.97 -5.80 -8.11
CA ASP A 31 1.23 -4.67 -8.71
C ASP A 31 0.32 -3.91 -7.73
N TYR A 32 0.59 -3.97 -6.42
CA TYR A 32 -0.09 -3.16 -5.40
C TYR A 32 0.81 -2.04 -4.89
N THR A 33 0.19 -0.91 -4.57
CA THR A 33 0.85 0.29 -4.02
C THR A 33 0.15 0.72 -2.74
N PRO A 34 0.90 1.08 -1.68
CA PRO A 34 0.32 1.59 -0.45
C PRO A 34 -0.41 2.91 -0.68
N CYS A 35 -1.54 3.09 0.01
CA CYS A 35 -2.38 4.29 -0.08
C CYS A 35 -2.01 5.38 0.94
N SER A 36 -1.03 5.12 1.80
CA SER A 36 -0.44 6.04 2.76
C SER A 36 1.05 5.75 2.89
N ASP A 37 1.85 6.81 2.92
CA ASP A 37 3.29 6.73 3.17
C ASP A 37 3.63 6.62 4.67
N ASN A 38 2.62 6.77 5.54
CA ASN A 38 2.77 6.76 6.99
C ASN A 38 2.18 5.49 7.60
N GLY A 39 3.01 4.75 8.34
CA GLY A 39 2.60 3.59 9.14
C GLY A 39 2.09 2.41 8.30
N VAL A 40 1.30 1.54 8.94
CA VAL A 40 0.59 0.45 8.25
C VAL A 40 -0.50 1.06 7.38
N SER A 41 -0.43 0.80 6.08
CA SER A 41 -1.39 1.22 5.07
C SER A 41 -2.03 0.03 4.36
N PHE A 42 -3.28 0.21 3.93
CA PHE A 42 -3.88 -0.63 2.91
C PHE A 42 -3.26 -0.30 1.54
N CYS A 43 -3.27 -1.28 0.65
CA CYS A 43 -2.70 -1.16 -0.67
C CYS A 43 -3.76 -1.41 -1.73
N CYS A 44 -3.71 -0.65 -2.82
CA CYS A 44 -4.56 -0.88 -3.98
C CYS A 44 -3.74 -1.37 -5.16
N ASN A 45 -4.38 -2.16 -6.04
CA ASN A 45 -3.79 -2.50 -7.32
C ASN A 45 -3.46 -1.20 -8.09
N LYS A 46 -2.37 -1.18 -8.87
CA LYS A 46 -1.92 -0.02 -9.66
C LYS A 46 -2.98 0.53 -10.62
N ASN A 47 -3.98 -0.28 -10.98
CA ASN A 47 -5.11 0.10 -11.82
C ASN A 47 -6.36 0.49 -11.02
N SER A 48 -6.21 0.82 -9.73
CA SER A 48 -7.28 1.21 -8.82
C SER A 48 -6.92 2.51 -8.07
N ILE A 49 -7.95 3.24 -7.64
CA ILE A 49 -7.81 4.48 -6.87
C ILE A 49 -8.02 4.17 -5.38
N CYS A 50 -7.12 4.68 -4.54
CA CYS A 50 -7.23 4.66 -3.09
C CYS A 50 -8.35 5.59 -2.61
N LEU A 51 -9.28 5.08 -1.83
CA LEU A 51 -10.36 5.85 -1.22
C LEU A 51 -10.12 6.05 0.27
N SER A 52 -10.57 7.19 0.82
CA SER A 52 -10.39 7.53 2.24
C SER A 52 -11.11 6.59 3.21
N ASN A 53 -12.05 5.77 2.71
CA ASN A 53 -12.75 4.74 3.48
C ASN A 53 -12.01 3.39 3.50
N GLY A 54 -10.76 3.32 3.04
CA GLY A 54 -9.95 2.11 3.06
C GLY A 54 -10.24 1.13 1.91
N LEU A 55 -11.01 1.56 0.90
CA LEU A 55 -11.34 0.74 -0.27
C LEU A 55 -10.55 1.18 -1.51
N CYS A 56 -10.51 0.28 -2.48
CA CYS A 56 -9.97 0.49 -3.81
C CYS A 56 -11.10 0.50 -4.83
N THR A 57 -11.15 1.51 -5.70
CA THR A 57 -12.05 1.50 -6.86
C THR A 57 -11.27 1.25 -8.14
N SER A 58 -11.67 0.26 -8.93
CA SER A 58 -11.05 -0.03 -10.22
C SER A 58 -11.19 1.17 -11.16
N MET A 59 -10.13 1.51 -11.91
CA MET A 59 -10.18 2.50 -12.98
C MET A 59 -10.80 1.93 -14.28
N HIS A 60 -11.07 0.63 -14.32
CA HIS A 60 -11.69 -0.04 -15.46
C HIS A 60 -13.15 -0.39 -15.16
N GLN A 61 -14.01 -0.22 -16.17
CA GLN A 61 -15.41 -0.64 -16.07
C GLN A 61 -15.49 -2.13 -15.67
N PRO A 62 -16.32 -2.48 -14.68
CA PRO A 62 -17.45 -1.70 -14.15
C PRO A 62 -17.14 -0.82 -12.90
N TYR A 63 -15.88 -0.41 -12.68
CA TYR A 63 -15.45 0.42 -11.55
C TYR A 63 -15.73 -0.23 -10.19
N VAL A 64 -15.40 -1.53 -10.11
CA VAL A 64 -15.64 -2.35 -8.91
C VAL A 64 -14.95 -1.75 -7.71
N LEU A 65 -15.68 -1.68 -6.60
CA LEU A 65 -15.16 -1.39 -5.27
C LEU A 65 -14.76 -2.68 -4.58
N GLY A 66 -13.57 -2.71 -4.00
CA GLY A 66 -13.08 -3.86 -3.26
C GLY A 66 -12.04 -3.46 -2.21
N ARG A 67 -11.71 -4.41 -1.34
CA ARG A 67 -10.49 -4.36 -0.53
C ARG A 67 -9.30 -4.76 -1.40
N GLY A 68 -8.16 -4.16 -1.11
CA GLY A 68 -6.90 -4.54 -1.71
C GLY A 68 -6.05 -5.36 -0.74
N ALA A 69 -4.74 -5.08 -0.75
CA ALA A 69 -3.74 -5.74 0.07
C ALA A 69 -3.35 -4.86 1.28
N CYS A 70 -2.36 -5.29 2.06
CA CYS A 70 -1.85 -4.54 3.21
C CYS A 70 -0.32 -4.48 3.21
N THR A 71 0.26 -3.38 3.67
CA THR A 71 1.71 -3.28 3.93
C THR A 71 2.21 -4.17 5.08
N SER A 72 1.33 -4.54 6.01
CA SER A 72 1.62 -5.50 7.08
C SER A 72 1.33 -6.93 6.62
N GLN A 73 2.34 -7.79 6.66
CA GLN A 73 2.19 -9.21 6.32
C GLN A 73 1.30 -9.96 7.31
N SER A 74 1.22 -9.51 8.57
CA SER A 74 0.49 -10.21 9.63
C SER A 74 -0.99 -9.82 9.73
N TRP A 75 -1.46 -8.83 8.95
CA TRP A 75 -2.87 -8.41 8.92
C TRP A 75 -3.51 -8.25 10.31
N ASN A 76 -2.90 -7.45 11.18
CA ASN A 76 -3.31 -7.34 12.58
C ASN A 76 -4.70 -6.67 12.70
N ASP A 77 -5.61 -7.26 13.49
CA ASP A 77 -7.03 -6.90 13.66
C ASP A 77 -7.28 -5.46 14.19
N THR A 78 -6.22 -4.77 14.60
CA THR A 78 -6.27 -3.40 15.14
C THR A 78 -5.78 -2.36 14.13
N SER A 79 -5.44 -2.77 12.91
CA SER A 79 -4.87 -1.91 11.87
C SER A 79 -5.91 -1.51 10.82
N VAL A 80 -5.55 -0.56 9.96
CA VAL A 80 -6.34 -0.22 8.75
C VAL A 80 -6.56 -1.42 7.82
N CYS A 81 -5.79 -2.49 8.02
CA CYS A 81 -5.87 -3.72 7.27
C CYS A 81 -6.72 -4.80 7.95
N ASP A 82 -7.43 -4.49 9.03
CA ASP A 82 -8.36 -5.45 9.65
C ASP A 82 -9.36 -6.00 8.61
N ASP A 83 -9.42 -7.33 8.49
CA ASP A 83 -10.28 -8.02 7.54
C ASP A 83 -11.66 -8.28 8.15
N VAL A 84 -12.59 -7.37 7.87
CA VAL A 84 -14.00 -7.48 8.31
C VAL A 84 -14.73 -8.67 7.70
N CYS A 85 -14.17 -9.34 6.69
CA CYS A 85 -14.74 -10.54 6.08
C CYS A 85 -14.19 -11.83 6.69
N HIS A 86 -13.12 -11.76 7.49
CA HIS A 86 -12.49 -12.89 8.18
C HIS A 86 -13.36 -13.36 9.37
N GLY A 87 -14.48 -14.02 9.06
CA GLY A 87 -15.43 -14.53 10.05
C GLY A 87 -16.89 -14.57 9.60
N SER A 88 -17.20 -14.11 8.37
CA SER A 88 -18.54 -14.22 7.79
C SER A 88 -18.68 -15.52 6.99
N THR A 89 -18.86 -16.65 7.68
CA THR A 89 -19.31 -17.93 7.10
C THR A 89 -20.80 -18.11 7.23
#